data_AF-A0A151J1M9-F1
#
_entry.id   AF-A0A151J1M9-F1
#
_cell.length_a   1.000
_cell.length_b   1.000
_cell.length_c   1.000
_cell.angle_alpha   90.00
_cell.angle_beta   90.00
_cell.angle_gamma   90.00
#
_symmetry.space_group_name_H-M   'P 1'
#
loop_
_entity.id
_entity.type
_entity.pdbx_description
1 polymer ?
#
loop_
_entity_poly.entity_id
_entity_poly.type
_entity_poly.pdbx_seq_one_letter_code
_entity_poly.pdbx_strand_id
1 'polypeptide(L)'
;LIRQFPAVQKAWIDHGGLQLLGKILYDDHLHIQMKAMILINDLTIERRNLEDIYDAEQRQQRMREYAITDFELKLLTHDYCKLLSNLMVKCFKEKLTGQFSIENNDFLEVVSDSMITISPIYKTAFKNIELLLLPVINNFLYFYRNSNIKFTVDEIDVLKSLILLIERLKETVFFCSTSR
;
A
#
# COMPACT_ATOMS: atom_id res chain seq x y z
N LEU A 1 -12.68 14.06 6.03
CA LEU A 1 -12.55 15.05 7.13
C LEU A 1 -11.10 15.47 7.36
N ILE A 2 -10.12 14.55 7.40
CA ILE A 2 -8.71 14.93 7.64
C ILE A 2 -7.88 15.22 6.36
N ARG A 3 -8.32 14.71 5.20
CA ARG A 3 -7.70 14.97 3.88
C ARG A 3 -7.56 16.46 3.61
N GLN A 4 -6.43 16.89 3.07
CA GLN A 4 -6.11 18.29 2.70
C GLN A 4 -6.03 19.30 3.87
N PHE A 5 -6.18 18.86 5.12
CA PHE A 5 -6.14 19.74 6.31
C PHE A 5 -5.00 19.34 7.25
N PRO A 6 -3.76 19.84 7.05
CA PRO A 6 -2.59 19.42 7.82
C PRO A 6 -2.74 19.59 9.34
N ALA A 7 -3.36 20.66 9.81
CA ALA A 7 -3.61 20.87 11.23
C ALA A 7 -4.52 19.79 11.85
N VAL A 8 -5.55 19.36 11.11
CA VAL A 8 -6.45 18.28 11.54
C VAL A 8 -5.74 16.94 11.48
N GLN A 9 -4.92 16.70 10.46
CA GLN A 9 -4.08 15.50 10.37
C GLN A 9 -3.11 15.41 11.56
N LYS A 10 -2.45 16.53 11.91
CA LYS A 10 -1.58 16.61 13.08
C LYS A 10 -2.35 16.24 14.35
N ALA A 11 -3.50 16.87 14.60
CA ALA A 11 -4.32 16.57 15.77
C ALA A 11 -4.72 15.08 15.79
N TRP A 12 -5.15 14.52 14.66
CA TRP A 12 -5.50 13.10 14.56
C TRP A 12 -4.32 12.17 14.86
N ILE A 13 -3.12 12.47 14.35
CA ILE A 13 -1.88 11.70 14.63
C ILE A 13 -1.51 11.80 16.10
N ASP A 14 -1.51 13.02 16.67
CA ASP A 14 -1.15 13.27 18.07
C ASP A 14 -2.08 12.54 19.05
N HIS A 15 -3.35 12.33 18.67
CA HIS A 15 -4.33 11.61 19.46
C HIS A 15 -4.40 10.11 19.15
N GLY A 16 -3.37 9.54 18.52
CA GLY A 16 -3.24 8.10 18.36
C GLY A 16 -3.89 7.53 17.10
N GLY A 17 -4.20 8.38 16.10
CA GLY A 17 -4.90 7.98 14.89
C GLY A 17 -4.22 6.85 14.11
N LEU A 18 -2.90 6.91 13.96
CA LEU A 18 -2.13 5.87 13.27
C LEU A 18 -2.08 4.55 14.04
N GLN A 19 -2.03 4.62 15.37
CA GLN A 19 -2.08 3.46 16.26
C GLN A 19 -3.42 2.74 16.13
N LEU A 20 -4.52 3.51 16.05
CA LEU A 20 -5.85 2.96 15.80
C LEU A 20 -5.92 2.26 14.44
N LEU A 21 -5.38 2.86 13.38
CA LEU A 21 -5.34 2.21 12.06
C LEU A 21 -4.51 0.92 12.10
N GLY A 22 -3.38 0.91 12.81
CA GLY A 22 -2.59 -0.31 13.00
C GLY A 22 -3.39 -1.46 13.62
N LYS A 23 -4.27 -1.16 14.59
CA LYS A 23 -5.18 -2.16 15.19
C LYS A 23 -6.24 -2.64 14.22
N ILE A 24 -6.86 -1.74 13.47
CA ILE A 24 -7.86 -2.07 12.43
C ILE A 24 -7.27 -3.04 11.41
N LEU A 25 -6.04 -2.78 10.97
CA LEU A 25 -5.37 -3.61 9.97
C LEU A 25 -4.94 -4.99 10.49
N TYR A 26 -4.96 -5.21 11.79
CA TYR A 26 -4.61 -6.49 12.38
C TYR A 26 -5.79 -7.47 12.40
N ASP A 27 -6.97 -7.03 12.82
CA ASP A 27 -8.09 -7.92 13.15
C ASP A 27 -9.48 -7.27 13.01
N ASP A 28 -9.73 -6.64 11.86
CA ASP A 28 -11.02 -6.02 11.55
C ASP A 28 -11.56 -6.53 10.20
N HIS A 29 -12.79 -6.17 9.87
CA HIS A 29 -13.43 -6.53 8.61
C HIS A 29 -12.67 -5.96 7.40
N LEU A 30 -12.56 -6.75 6.32
CA LEU A 30 -11.82 -6.39 5.10
C LEU A 30 -12.17 -4.98 4.59
N HIS A 31 -13.46 -4.64 4.52
CA HIS A 31 -13.92 -3.31 4.10
C HIS A 31 -13.36 -2.16 4.95
N ILE A 32 -13.25 -2.36 6.26
CA ILE A 32 -12.72 -1.36 7.19
C ILE A 32 -11.20 -1.26 7.03
N GLN A 33 -10.52 -2.39 6.87
CA GLN A 33 -9.09 -2.46 6.56
C GLN A 33 -8.76 -1.73 5.24
N MET A 34 -9.55 -1.94 4.19
CA MET A 34 -9.39 -1.23 2.92
C MET A 34 -9.53 0.27 3.09
N LYS A 35 -10.57 0.73 3.80
CA LYS A 35 -10.77 2.17 4.08
C LYS A 35 -9.60 2.78 4.86
N ALA A 36 -9.04 2.04 5.82
CA ALA A 36 -7.86 2.47 6.57
C ALA A 36 -6.63 2.62 5.67
N MET A 37 -6.36 1.63 4.81
CA MET A 37 -5.25 1.66 3.85
C MET A 37 -5.42 2.79 2.82
N ILE A 38 -6.61 2.95 2.25
CA ILE A 38 -6.94 4.04 1.32
C ILE A 38 -6.70 5.39 1.98
N LEU A 39 -7.12 5.58 3.24
CA LEU A 39 -6.87 6.82 3.94
C LEU A 39 -5.36 7.10 4.06
N ILE A 40 -4.54 6.12 4.46
CA ILE A 40 -3.08 6.29 4.56
C ILE A 40 -2.48 6.61 3.19
N ASN A 41 -2.95 5.97 2.12
CA ASN A 41 -2.50 6.25 0.76
C ASN A 41 -2.83 7.67 0.34
N ASP A 42 -4.07 8.11 0.55
CA ASP A 42 -4.50 9.47 0.23
C ASP A 42 -3.62 10.51 0.95
N LEU A 43 -3.38 10.31 2.25
CA LEU A 43 -2.51 11.19 3.04
C LEU A 43 -1.06 11.18 2.53
N THR A 44 -0.57 10.03 2.06
CA THR A 44 0.77 9.91 1.48
C THR A 44 0.86 10.63 0.13
N ILE A 45 -0.13 10.42 -0.74
CA ILE A 45 -0.22 11.03 -2.08
C ILE A 45 -0.37 12.54 -1.96
N GLU A 46 -1.19 13.05 -1.04
CA GLU A 46 -1.32 14.48 -0.76
C GLU A 46 0.03 15.17 -0.54
N ARG A 47 0.96 14.50 0.14
CA ARG A 47 2.31 15.01 0.43
C ARG A 47 3.24 14.94 -0.78
N ARG A 48 3.10 13.90 -1.61
CA ARG A 48 3.88 13.76 -2.85
C ARG A 48 3.50 14.81 -3.88
N ASN A 49 2.20 15.02 -4.05
CA ASN A 49 1.68 15.97 -5.01
C ASN A 49 2.06 17.43 -4.68
N LEU A 50 2.65 17.68 -3.50
CA LEU A 50 3.27 18.98 -3.21
C LEU A 50 4.41 19.29 -4.19
N GLU A 51 5.15 18.29 -4.66
CA GLU A 51 6.25 18.47 -5.61
C GLU A 51 5.74 18.99 -6.98
N ASP A 52 4.49 18.68 -7.33
CA ASP A 52 3.85 19.07 -8.59
C ASP A 52 3.29 20.50 -8.58
N ILE A 53 3.31 21.21 -7.44
CA ILE A 53 2.83 22.58 -7.34
C ILE A 53 3.76 23.52 -8.11
N TYR A 54 3.32 24.05 -9.25
CA TYR A 54 4.14 24.90 -10.11
C TYR A 54 4.74 26.13 -9.39
N ASP A 55 3.92 26.86 -8.63
CA ASP A 55 4.34 28.05 -7.89
C ASP A 55 5.26 27.69 -6.71
N ALA A 56 6.47 28.23 -6.71
CA ALA A 56 7.49 27.88 -5.73
C ALA A 56 7.18 28.38 -4.31
N GLU A 57 6.57 29.56 -4.17
CA GLU A 57 6.22 30.12 -2.86
C GLU A 57 5.06 29.34 -2.24
N GLN A 58 4.03 29.05 -3.03
CA GLN A 58 2.91 28.22 -2.64
C GLN A 58 3.38 26.81 -2.27
N ARG A 59 4.27 26.21 -3.08
CA ARG A 59 4.87 24.90 -2.78
C ARG A 59 5.56 24.90 -1.43
N GLN A 60 6.47 25.85 -1.21
CA GLN A 60 7.19 25.94 0.06
C GLN A 60 6.25 26.16 1.24
N GLN A 61 5.22 26.99 1.08
CA GLN A 61 4.23 27.22 2.12
C GLN A 61 3.48 25.93 2.47
N ARG A 62 3.00 25.18 1.47
CA ARG A 62 2.34 23.89 1.70
C ARG A 62 3.27 22.85 2.32
N MET A 63 4.52 22.78 1.89
CA MET A 63 5.51 21.86 2.50
C MET A 63 5.68 22.16 4.00
N ARG A 64 5.74 23.43 4.40
CA ARG A 64 5.79 23.82 5.83
C ARG A 64 4.52 23.42 6.57
N GLU A 65 3.35 23.59 5.97
CA GLU A 65 2.07 23.19 6.58
C GLU A 65 1.99 21.68 6.81
N TYR A 66 2.48 20.86 5.89
CA TYR A 66 2.45 19.40 6.04
C TYR A 66 3.59 18.86 6.92
N ALA A 67 4.72 19.57 7.01
CA ALA A 67 5.86 19.17 7.83
C ALA A 67 5.49 19.00 9.31
N ILE A 68 4.57 19.82 9.85
CA ILE A 68 4.14 19.77 11.26
C ILE A 68 3.52 18.43 11.69
N THR A 69 3.13 17.60 10.72
CA THR A 69 2.43 16.34 10.97
C THR A 69 3.37 15.18 11.31
N ASP A 70 4.66 15.30 10.96
CA ASP A 70 5.66 14.23 11.04
C ASP A 70 5.16 12.88 10.47
N PHE A 71 4.23 12.91 9.51
CA PHE A 71 3.43 11.75 9.12
C PHE A 71 4.27 10.57 8.64
N GLU A 72 5.26 10.79 7.79
CA GLU A 72 6.12 9.71 7.27
C GLU A 72 6.96 9.07 8.39
N LEU A 73 7.51 9.90 9.30
CA LEU A 73 8.24 9.43 10.47
C LEU A 73 7.32 8.64 11.42
N LYS A 74 6.09 9.09 11.61
CA LYS A 74 5.10 8.42 12.45
C LYS A 74 4.66 7.10 11.84
N LEU A 75 4.47 7.04 10.52
CA LEU A 75 4.26 5.77 9.82
C LEU A 75 5.41 4.81 10.12
N LEU A 76 6.66 5.24 9.92
CA LEU A 76 7.86 4.42 10.17
C LEU A 76 7.89 3.88 11.60
N THR A 77 7.56 4.73 12.58
CA THR A 77 7.50 4.36 14.01
C THR A 77 6.45 3.29 14.31
N HIS A 78 5.40 3.18 13.49
CA HIS A 78 4.32 2.22 13.66
C HIS A 78 4.46 0.96 12.79
N ASP A 79 5.64 0.72 12.19
CA ASP A 79 5.93 -0.47 11.40
C ASP A 79 4.88 -0.77 10.32
N TYR A 80 4.29 0.26 9.72
CA TYR A 80 3.19 0.10 8.76
C TYR A 80 3.58 -0.78 7.56
N CYS A 81 4.84 -0.68 7.11
CA CYS A 81 5.40 -1.57 6.08
C CYS A 81 5.32 -3.05 6.48
N LYS A 82 5.61 -3.39 7.74
CA LYS A 82 5.53 -4.78 8.24
C LYS A 82 4.09 -5.28 8.24
N LEU A 83 3.14 -4.43 8.63
CA LEU A 83 1.71 -4.74 8.59
C LEU A 83 1.25 -5.05 7.16
N LEU A 84 1.55 -4.16 6.20
CA LEU A 84 1.21 -4.38 4.79
C LEU A 84 1.81 -5.67 4.22
N SER A 85 3.02 -5.98 4.64
CA SER A 85 3.73 -7.19 4.20
C SER A 85 3.09 -8.46 4.72
N ASN A 86 2.67 -8.45 5.99
CA ASN A 86 1.92 -9.56 6.59
C ASN A 86 0.56 -9.75 5.90
N LEU A 87 -0.14 -8.65 5.61
CA LEU A 87 -1.40 -8.67 4.86
C LEU A 87 -1.20 -9.27 3.46
N MET A 88 -0.16 -8.83 2.73
CA MET A 88 0.17 -9.37 1.41
C MET A 88 0.41 -10.88 1.43
N VAL A 89 1.20 -11.38 2.39
CA VAL A 89 1.43 -12.83 2.55
C VAL A 89 0.13 -13.56 2.85
N LYS A 90 -0.74 -13.00 3.71
CA LYS A 90 -2.05 -13.58 4.04
C LYS A 90 -2.92 -13.67 2.78
N CYS A 91 -3.06 -12.59 2.01
CA CYS A 91 -3.83 -12.55 0.77
C CYS A 91 -3.37 -13.63 -0.22
N PHE A 92 -2.05 -13.76 -0.43
CA PHE A 92 -1.52 -14.75 -1.34
C PHE A 92 -1.76 -16.18 -0.86
N LYS A 93 -1.60 -16.47 0.43
CA LYS A 93 -1.90 -17.79 0.98
C LYS A 93 -3.37 -18.17 0.79
N GLU A 94 -4.29 -17.27 1.11
CA GLU A 94 -5.73 -17.49 0.96
C GLU A 94 -6.10 -17.75 -0.51
N LYS A 95 -5.55 -16.97 -1.45
CA LYS A 95 -5.77 -17.18 -2.89
C LYS A 95 -5.21 -18.51 -3.40
N LEU A 96 -4.04 -18.93 -2.93
CA LEU A 96 -3.45 -20.23 -3.29
C LEU A 96 -4.27 -21.41 -2.75
N THR A 97 -5.09 -21.22 -1.71
CA THR A 97 -6.02 -22.25 -1.22
C THR A 97 -7.33 -22.37 -2.02
N GLY A 98 -7.49 -21.58 -3.09
CA GLY A 98 -8.46 -21.87 -4.15
C GLY A 98 -9.83 -21.18 -4.04
N GLN A 99 -10.02 -20.24 -3.11
CA GLN A 99 -11.23 -19.40 -3.08
C GLN A 99 -11.01 -18.11 -3.87
N PHE A 100 -11.46 -18.11 -5.12
CA PHE A 100 -11.60 -16.88 -5.89
C PHE A 100 -12.80 -16.09 -5.34
N SER A 101 -12.56 -14.91 -4.78
CA SER A 101 -13.61 -13.97 -4.42
C SER A 101 -13.21 -12.57 -4.90
N ILE A 102 -14.20 -11.81 -5.37
CA ILE A 102 -14.01 -10.43 -5.84
C ILE A 102 -13.49 -9.57 -4.68
N GLU A 103 -14.06 -9.72 -3.48
CA GLU A 103 -13.62 -9.00 -2.28
C GLU A 103 -12.14 -9.26 -1.93
N ASN A 104 -11.64 -10.49 -2.11
CA ASN A 104 -10.23 -10.80 -1.89
C ASN A 104 -9.32 -10.23 -2.99
N ASN A 105 -9.84 -10.04 -4.22
CA ASN A 105 -9.11 -9.38 -5.30
C ASN A 105 -8.95 -7.89 -5.01
N ASP A 106 -10.06 -7.22 -4.67
CA ASP A 106 -10.07 -5.79 -4.33
C ASP A 106 -9.18 -5.53 -3.12
N PHE A 107 -9.22 -6.41 -2.12
CA PHE A 107 -8.35 -6.31 -0.97
C PHE A 107 -6.86 -6.43 -1.34
N LEU A 108 -6.50 -7.41 -2.18
CA LEU A 108 -5.14 -7.56 -2.67
C LEU A 108 -4.68 -6.35 -3.51
N GLU A 109 -5.58 -5.78 -4.31
CA GLU A 109 -5.32 -4.55 -5.06
C GLU A 109 -4.98 -3.39 -4.11
N VAL A 110 -5.82 -3.16 -3.09
CA VAL A 110 -5.58 -2.09 -2.11
C VAL A 110 -4.28 -2.31 -1.33
N VAL A 111 -3.97 -3.54 -0.89
CA VAL A 111 -2.70 -3.84 -0.22
C VAL A 111 -1.52 -3.56 -1.16
N SER A 112 -1.61 -3.97 -2.42
CA SER A 112 -0.57 -3.78 -3.42
C SER A 112 -0.31 -2.29 -3.69
N ASP A 113 -1.37 -1.53 -3.94
CA ASP A 113 -1.28 -0.09 -4.15
C ASP A 113 -0.78 0.65 -2.92
N SER A 114 -1.09 0.15 -1.72
CA SER A 114 -0.54 0.71 -0.49
C SER A 114 0.95 0.48 -0.38
N MET A 115 1.44 -0.72 -0.68
CA MET A 115 2.87 -1.03 -0.68
C MET A 115 3.63 -0.20 -1.72
N ILE A 116 3.09 -0.04 -2.92
CA ILE A 116 3.65 0.84 -3.96
C ILE A 116 3.66 2.28 -3.48
N THR A 117 2.52 2.76 -2.98
CA THR A 117 2.36 4.12 -2.47
C THR A 117 3.33 4.39 -1.34
N ILE A 118 3.63 3.48 -0.42
CA ILE A 118 4.56 3.77 0.68
C ILE A 118 6.03 3.42 0.37
N SER A 119 6.34 2.83 -0.79
CA SER A 119 7.69 2.31 -1.09
C SER A 119 8.81 3.37 -1.03
N PRO A 120 8.62 4.61 -1.51
CA PRO A 120 9.64 5.66 -1.37
C PRO A 120 10.00 6.00 0.09
N ILE A 121 9.04 5.89 1.02
CA ILE A 121 9.25 6.14 2.45
C ILE A 121 9.97 4.96 3.11
N TYR A 122 9.67 3.74 2.67
CA TYR A 122 10.10 2.48 3.29
C TYR A 122 11.18 1.71 2.53
N LYS A 123 11.96 2.38 1.69
CA LYS A 123 12.92 1.72 0.79
C LYS A 123 13.84 0.71 1.50
N THR A 124 14.34 1.04 2.68
CA THR A 124 15.20 0.14 3.48
C THR A 124 14.41 -1.00 4.14
N ALA A 125 13.22 -0.71 4.66
CA ALA A 125 12.37 -1.71 5.30
C ALA A 125 11.90 -2.78 4.28
N PHE A 126 11.54 -2.35 3.07
CA PHE A 126 11.12 -3.26 2.00
C PHE A 126 12.24 -4.19 1.52
N LYS A 127 13.49 -3.72 1.48
CA LYS A 127 14.66 -4.58 1.19
C LYS A 127 14.82 -5.70 2.22
N ASN A 128 14.58 -5.43 3.49
CA ASN A 128 14.75 -6.43 4.55
C ASN A 128 13.72 -7.57 4.47
N ILE A 129 12.56 -7.31 3.86
CA ILE A 129 11.50 -8.31 3.70
C ILE A 129 11.44 -8.92 2.30
N GLU A 130 12.29 -8.46 1.37
CA GLU A 130 12.37 -8.95 0.00
C GLU A 130 12.53 -10.48 -0.04
N LEU A 131 13.41 -11.02 0.81
CA LEU A 131 13.64 -12.46 0.92
C LEU A 131 12.40 -13.25 1.33
N LEU A 132 11.44 -12.62 2.02
CA LEU A 132 10.20 -13.24 2.45
C LEU A 132 9.08 -13.08 1.42
N LEU A 133 8.94 -11.89 0.83
CA LEU A 133 7.82 -11.57 -0.06
C LEU A 133 8.07 -11.99 -1.51
N LEU A 134 9.29 -11.84 -2.01
CA LEU A 134 9.60 -12.10 -3.42
C LEU A 134 9.32 -13.56 -3.83
N PRO A 135 9.65 -14.59 -3.03
CA PRO A 135 9.28 -15.96 -3.36
C PRO A 135 7.75 -16.17 -3.41
N VAL A 136 7.01 -15.53 -2.51
CA VAL A 136 5.54 -15.65 -2.47
C VAL A 136 4.92 -15.00 -3.71
N ILE A 137 5.40 -13.81 -4.10
CA ILE A 137 4.97 -13.11 -5.32
C ILE A 137 5.28 -13.97 -6.57
N ASN A 138 6.49 -14.54 -6.66
CA ASN A 138 6.88 -15.35 -7.80
C ASN A 138 6.04 -16.64 -7.91
N ASN A 139 5.76 -17.29 -6.77
CA ASN A 139 4.88 -18.46 -6.73
C ASN A 139 3.45 -18.10 -7.17
N PHE A 140 2.95 -16.95 -6.72
CA PHE A 140 1.65 -16.44 -7.10
C PHE A 140 1.55 -16.20 -8.62
N LEU A 141 2.52 -15.47 -9.19
CA LEU A 141 2.58 -15.22 -10.63
C LEU A 141 2.71 -16.52 -11.43
N TYR A 142 3.54 -17.46 -10.96
CA TYR A 142 3.70 -18.77 -11.60
C TYR A 142 2.39 -19.56 -11.59
N PHE A 143 1.69 -19.60 -10.44
CA PHE A 143 0.42 -20.30 -10.31
C PHE A 143 -0.58 -19.79 -11.36
N TYR A 144 -0.83 -18.49 -11.44
CA TYR A 144 -1.85 -17.97 -12.37
C TYR A 144 -1.45 -18.04 -13.84
N ARG A 145 -0.15 -17.98 -14.17
CA ARG A 145 0.32 -18.13 -15.56
C ARG A 145 0.27 -19.57 -16.08
N ASN A 146 0.37 -20.57 -15.18
CA ASN A 146 0.46 -21.98 -15.55
C ASN A 146 -0.73 -22.83 -15.09
N SER A 147 -1.71 -22.21 -14.45
CA SER A 147 -2.92 -22.91 -14.00
C SER A 147 -3.84 -23.21 -15.17
N ASN A 148 -4.22 -24.49 -15.33
CA ASN A 148 -5.30 -24.92 -16.22
C ASN A 148 -6.70 -24.59 -15.67
N ILE A 149 -6.84 -23.48 -14.93
CA ILE A 149 -8.11 -23.07 -14.33
C ILE A 149 -8.97 -22.43 -15.42
N LYS A 150 -10.21 -22.90 -15.55
CA LYS A 150 -11.20 -22.28 -16.44
C LYS A 150 -11.80 -21.06 -15.74
N PHE A 151 -11.49 -19.89 -16.26
CA PHE A 151 -12.08 -18.63 -15.85
C PHE A 151 -13.14 -18.19 -16.88
N THR A 152 -14.15 -17.48 -16.42
CA THR A 152 -15.05 -16.69 -17.27
C THR A 152 -14.31 -15.52 -17.91
N VAL A 153 -14.89 -14.90 -18.96
CA VAL A 153 -14.27 -13.75 -19.65
C VAL A 153 -13.98 -12.61 -18.67
N ASP A 154 -14.93 -12.28 -17.80
CA ASP A 154 -14.79 -11.21 -16.81
C ASP A 154 -13.69 -11.53 -15.78
N GLU A 155 -13.59 -12.78 -15.32
CA GLU A 155 -12.53 -13.21 -14.39
C GLU A 155 -11.14 -13.18 -15.02
N ILE A 156 -11.03 -13.44 -16.33
CA ILE A 156 -9.75 -13.35 -17.06
C ILE A 156 -9.23 -11.91 -17.06
N ASP A 157 -10.10 -10.93 -17.30
CA ASP A 157 -9.68 -9.53 -17.39
C ASP A 157 -9.33 -8.95 -16.01
N VAL A 158 -10.07 -9.32 -14.96
CA VAL A 158 -9.69 -9.04 -13.57
C VAL A 158 -8.33 -9.66 -13.24
N LEU A 159 -8.10 -10.92 -13.63
CA LEU A 159 -6.85 -11.61 -13.36
C LEU A 159 -5.66 -10.96 -14.08
N LYS A 160 -5.79 -10.58 -15.35
CA LYS A 160 -4.74 -9.85 -16.08
C LYS A 160 -4.37 -8.55 -15.39
N SER A 161 -5.38 -7.78 -14.98
CA SER A 161 -5.19 -6.51 -14.27
C SER A 161 -4.43 -6.72 -12.96
N LEU A 162 -4.81 -7.77 -12.22
CA LEU A 162 -4.13 -8.15 -10.98
C LEU A 162 -2.67 -8.59 -11.21
N ILE A 163 -2.41 -9.40 -12.24
CA ILE A 163 -1.04 -9.82 -12.60
C ILE A 163 -0.16 -8.60 -12.90
N LEU A 164 -0.65 -7.65 -13.71
CA LEU A 164 0.06 -6.42 -14.04
C LEU A 164 0.35 -5.58 -12.78
N LEU A 165 -0.60 -5.51 -11.85
CA LEU A 165 -0.42 -4.81 -10.59
C LEU A 165 0.67 -5.45 -9.72
N ILE A 166 0.64 -6.78 -9.58
CA ILE A 166 1.64 -7.52 -8.80
C ILE A 166 3.04 -7.41 -9.44
N GLU A 167 3.14 -7.41 -10.77
CA GLU A 167 4.39 -7.12 -11.47
C GLU A 167 4.90 -5.70 -11.18
N ARG A 168 4.03 -4.69 -11.30
CA ARG A 168 4.36 -3.30 -10.96
C ARG A 168 4.83 -3.16 -9.52
N LEU A 169 4.16 -3.84 -8.58
CA LEU A 169 4.56 -3.89 -7.17
C LEU A 169 5.96 -4.46 -7.03
N LYS A 170 6.20 -5.61 -7.65
CA LYS A 170 7.49 -6.30 -7.59
C LYS A 170 8.62 -5.40 -8.09
N GLU A 171 8.44 -4.76 -9.23
CA GLU A 171 9.43 -3.83 -9.80
C GLU A 171 9.63 -2.58 -8.92
N THR A 172 8.55 -1.96 -8.47
CA THR A 172 8.60 -0.69 -7.71
C THR A 172 9.18 -0.86 -6.31
N VAL A 173 8.86 -1.97 -5.64
CA VAL A 173 9.22 -2.20 -4.24
C VAL A 173 10.61 -2.82 -4.11
N PHE A 174 10.99 -3.74 -5.00
CA PHE A 174 12.24 -4.51 -4.86
C PHE A 174 13.32 -4.14 -5.89
N PHE A 175 12.95 -3.78 -7.11
CA PHE A 175 13.91 -3.60 -8.21
C PHE A 175 14.19 -2.15 -8.59
N CYS A 176 13.49 -1.17 -8.01
CA CYS A 176 13.76 0.24 -8.24
C CYS A 176 15.01 0.72 -7.45
N SER A 177 16.18 0.32 -7.95
CA SER A 177 17.46 0.94 -7.65
C SER A 177 17.58 2.25 -8.44
N THR A 178 17.28 3.37 -7.76
CA THR A 178 17.83 4.72 -7.99
C THR A 178 18.64 4.88 -9.28
N SER A 179 17.98 5.31 -10.36
CA SER A 179 18.60 6.18 -11.34
C SER A 179 18.47 7.61 -10.79
N ARG A 180 19.50 8.06 -10.08
CA ARG A 180 19.80 9.49 -9.93
C ARG A 180 20.97 9.79 -10.84
#